data_AF-A0A945SEG1-F1
#
_entry.id   AF-A0A945SEG1-F1
#
_cell.length_a   1.000
_cell.length_b   1.000
_cell.length_c   1.000
_cell.angle_alpha   90.00
_cell.angle_beta   90.00
_cell.angle_gamma   90.00
#
_symmetry.space_group_name_H-M   'P 1'
#
loop_
_entity.id
_entity.type
_entity.pdbx_description
1 polymer ?
#
loop_
_entity_poly.entity_id
_entity_poly.type
_entity_poly.pdbx_seq_one_letter_code
_entity_poly.pdbx_strand_id
1 'polypeptide(L)' 'MSDFIVSARKYRPTTFDTVVGQSSITSTLKNAIKSNQLA' A
#
# COMPACT_ATOMS: atom_id res chain seq x y z
N MET A 1 -12.90 -4.01 -27.58
CA MET A 1 -11.91 -3.17 -26.88
C MET A 1 -11.76 -3.71 -25.47
N SER A 2 -10.99 -4.78 -25.30
CA SER A 2 -10.79 -5.43 -24.01
C SER A 2 -9.87 -4.55 -23.17
N ASP A 3 -10.38 -4.05 -22.04
CA ASP A 3 -9.59 -3.26 -21.11
C ASP A 3 -8.28 -3.98 -20.77
N PHE A 4 -7.17 -3.48 -21.30
CA PHE A 4 -5.82 -3.87 -20.92
C PHE A 4 -5.52 -3.32 -19.52
N ILE A 5 -6.38 -3.62 -18.54
CA ILE A 5 -6.04 -3.43 -17.14
C ILE A 5 -4.86 -4.35 -16.89
N VAL A 6 -3.68 -3.72 -16.91
CA VAL A 6 -2.41 -4.34 -16.57
C VAL A 6 -2.62 -5.07 -15.25
N SER A 7 -2.28 -6.36 -15.18
CA SER A 7 -2.48 -7.19 -13.99
C SER A 7 -1.94 -6.51 -12.72
N ALA A 8 -0.91 -5.66 -12.86
CA ALA A 8 -0.39 -4.80 -11.81
C ALA A 8 -1.44 -3.87 -11.15
N ARG A 9 -2.39 -3.29 -11.90
CA ARG A 9 -3.50 -2.53 -11.29
C ARG A 9 -4.50 -3.43 -10.58
N LYS A 10 -4.77 -4.63 -11.11
CA LYS A 10 -5.73 -5.59 -10.52
C LYS A 10 -5.32 -6.02 -9.10
N TYR A 11 -4.01 -6.11 -8.83
CA TYR A 11 -3.48 -6.54 -7.54
C TYR A 11 -2.90 -5.41 -6.68
N ARG A 12 -3.23 -4.14 -6.99
CA ARG A 12 -2.73 -3.03 -6.18
C ARG A 12 -3.32 -3.13 -4.76
N PRO A 13 -2.49 -3.22 -3.72
CA PRO A 13 -2.98 -3.26 -2.35
C PRO A 13 -3.65 -1.93 -2.00
N THR A 14 -4.84 -2.01 -1.42
CA THR A 14 -5.63 -0.83 -0.98
C THR A 14 -5.36 -0.48 0.47
N THR A 15 -4.83 -1.43 1.25
CA THR A 15 -4.48 -1.25 2.66
C THR A 15 -3.06 -1.72 2.93
N PHE A 16 -2.42 -1.16 3.95
CA PHE A 16 -1.07 -1.55 4.37
C PHE A 16 -0.94 -3.02 4.76
N ASP A 17 -2.03 -3.63 5.25
CA ASP A 17 -2.02 -5.03 5.70
C ASP A 17 -2.01 -6.01 4.51
N THR A 18 -2.36 -5.56 3.30
CA THR A 18 -2.34 -6.38 2.06
C THR A 18 -1.01 -6.27 1.29
N VAL A 19 -0.06 -5.47 1.77
CA VAL A 19 1.27 -5.34 1.17
C VAL A 19 2.13 -6.54 1.58
N VAL A 20 2.63 -7.29 0.61
CA VAL A 20 3.45 -8.48 0.85
C VAL A 20 4.93 -8.09 1.00
N GLY A 21 5.58 -8.63 2.04
CA GLY A 21 7.04 -8.55 2.19
C GLY A 21 7.61 -7.24 2.77
N GLN A 22 6.76 -6.30 3.19
CA GLN A 22 7.19 -4.96 3.67
C GLN A 22 6.64 -4.59 5.05
N SER A 23 6.71 -5.51 6.02
CA SER A 23 6.17 -5.29 7.38
C SER A 23 6.79 -4.10 8.13
N SER A 24 8.11 -3.90 8.03
CA SER A 24 8.82 -2.80 8.72
C SER A 24 8.42 -1.42 8.18
N ILE A 25 8.27 -1.30 6.86
CA ILE A 25 7.95 -0.03 6.20
C ILE A 25 6.48 0.32 6.44
N THR A 26 5.57 -0.65 6.27
CA THR A 26 4.13 -0.41 6.49
C THR A 26 3.82 -0.05 7.94
N SER A 27 4.51 -0.67 8.91
CA SER A 27 4.38 -0.33 10.33
C SER A 27 4.87 1.10 10.61
N THR A 28 6.05 1.47 10.10
CA THR A 28 6.60 2.83 10.25
C THR A 28 5.65 3.89 9.69
N LEU A 29 5.14 3.69 8.47
CA LEU A 29 4.19 4.61 7.84
C LEU A 29 2.86 4.68 8.61
N LYS A 30 2.33 3.53 9.07
CA LYS A 30 1.12 3.48 9.88
C LYS A 30 1.28 4.25 11.19
N ASN A 31 2.45 4.17 11.82
CA ASN A 31 2.76 4.89 13.05
C ASN A 31 2.99 6.39 12.80
N ALA A 32 3.67 6.76 11.70
CA ALA A 32 3.88 8.15 11.32
C ALA A 32 2.56 8.89 11.08
N ILE A 33 1.61 8.25 10.36
CA ILE A 33 0.26 8.80 10.15
C ILE A 33 -0.47 8.97 11.48
N LYS A 34 -0.44 7.97 12.37
CA LYS A 34 -1.06 8.06 13.70
C LYS A 34 -0.46 9.17 14.56
N SER A 35 0.84 9.40 14.44
CA SER A 35 1.57 10.43 15.18
C SER A 35 1.45 11.82 14.54
N ASN A 36 0.64 11.98 13.48
CA ASN A 36 0.57 13.21 12.66
C ASN A 36 1.94 13.72 12.19
N GLN A 37 2.90 12.80 11.98
CA GLN A 37 4.19 13.10 11.34
C GLN A 37 4.03 12.99 9.82
N LEU A 38 3.14 13.82 9.27
CA LEU A 38 3.03 14.04 7.84
C LEU A 38 3.91 15.26 7.53
N ALA A 39 5.01 15.03 6.80
CA ALA A 39 5.88 16.08 6.29
C ALA A 39 5.22 16.83 5.12
#